data_AF-A0A8T4SFK0-F1
#
_entry.id   AF-A0A8T4SFK0-F1
#
_cell.length_a   1.000
_cell.length_b   1.000
_cell.length_c   1.000
_cell.angle_alpha   90.00
_cell.angle_beta   90.00
_cell.angle_gamma   90.00
#
_symmetry.space_group_name_H-M   'P 1'
#
loop_
_entity.id
_entity.type
_entity.pdbx_description
1 polymer ?
#
loop_
_entity_poly.entity_id
_entity_poly.type
_entity_poly.pdbx_seq_one_letter_code
_entity_poly.pdbx_strand_id
1 'polypeptide(L)'
;MTSTQGNNFTAIDRRSSSNPTTEPANPPPIASPLEHTVESPNGNNVQDCIRIFEDTHNKLKSHLTTFDVEFMRAYVSAADAHLKNDLGNHDYSRLDDSSINSLFSKSIVGSLESLAKKYLDTADGVSYDPIKRSMAFSGTFGITPDKIISTISQYGANYTTYTHNGLGKNIHDDMQKRLQPSTVEHFVKDDISKIIKYMKFEEKINPLLIELDEAKQLLLTYKSYDNSLPEKLIKDKPYYIKKEEHTNH
;
A
#
# COMPACT_ATOMS: atom_id res chain seq x y z
N MET A 1 -71.23 -24.67 -33.76
CA MET A 1 -70.87 -26.06 -33.41
C MET A 1 -69.52 -26.03 -32.74
N THR A 2 -69.53 -26.27 -31.43
CA THR A 2 -68.40 -26.21 -30.50
C THR A 2 -67.52 -27.45 -30.63
N SER A 3 -66.23 -27.27 -30.89
CA SER A 3 -65.24 -28.36 -30.85
C SER A 3 -64.20 -28.06 -29.78
N THR A 4 -64.41 -28.68 -28.63
CA THR A 4 -63.48 -28.82 -27.51
C THR A 4 -62.49 -29.93 -27.85
N GLN A 5 -61.19 -29.70 -27.75
CA GLN A 5 -60.20 -30.79 -27.72
C GLN A 5 -59.26 -30.68 -26.52
N GLY A 6 -59.10 -31.83 -25.88
CA GLY A 6 -58.56 -32.03 -24.55
C GLY A 6 -57.04 -31.84 -24.44
N ASN A 7 -56.64 -31.33 -23.28
CA ASN A 7 -55.27 -31.33 -22.79
C ASN A 7 -54.96 -32.71 -22.18
N ASN A 8 -54.04 -33.44 -22.79
CA ASN A 8 -53.44 -34.63 -22.20
C ASN A 8 -52.26 -34.22 -21.29
N PHE A 9 -52.41 -34.49 -19.99
CA PHE A 9 -51.33 -34.43 -19.00
C PHE A 9 -50.57 -35.75 -19.02
N THR A 10 -49.29 -35.72 -19.39
CA THR A 10 -48.38 -36.86 -19.22
C THR A 10 -47.49 -36.62 -18.01
N ALA A 11 -47.53 -37.56 -17.06
CA ALA A 11 -46.77 -37.55 -15.82
C ALA A 11 -45.26 -37.59 -16.10
N ILE A 12 -44.51 -36.67 -15.48
CA ILE A 12 -43.04 -36.70 -15.46
C ILE A 12 -42.60 -37.44 -14.21
N ASP A 13 -41.93 -38.55 -14.47
CA ASP A 13 -41.35 -39.51 -13.54
C ASP A 13 -40.18 -38.87 -12.75
N ARG A 14 -40.32 -38.74 -11.43
CA ARG A 14 -39.27 -38.23 -10.53
C ARG A 14 -38.28 -39.36 -10.25
N ARG A 15 -37.20 -39.43 -11.02
CA ARG A 15 -36.01 -40.21 -10.64
C ARG A 15 -35.13 -39.40 -9.69
N SER A 16 -35.03 -39.93 -8.47
CA SER A 16 -34.08 -39.53 -7.43
C SER A 16 -32.65 -39.52 -7.95
N SER A 17 -32.04 -38.34 -7.99
CA SER A 17 -30.59 -38.18 -8.10
C SER A 17 -30.03 -38.06 -6.69
N SER A 18 -29.28 -39.08 -6.27
CA SER A 18 -28.48 -39.07 -5.06
C SER A 18 -27.29 -38.12 -5.24
N ASN A 19 -27.31 -36.98 -4.53
CA ASN A 19 -26.14 -36.12 -4.37
C ASN A 19 -25.07 -36.87 -3.56
N PRO A 20 -23.83 -37.00 -4.05
CA PRO A 20 -22.72 -37.37 -3.20
C PRO A 20 -22.34 -36.16 -2.35
N THR A 21 -22.51 -36.29 -1.04
CA THR A 21 -21.99 -35.35 -0.04
C THR A 21 -20.47 -35.39 -0.10
N THR A 22 -19.86 -34.50 -0.88
CA THR A 22 -18.43 -34.20 -0.74
C THR A 22 -18.25 -33.38 0.53
N GLU A 23 -17.70 -34.05 1.53
CA GLU A 23 -17.11 -33.49 2.73
C GLU A 23 -16.22 -32.29 2.36
N PRO A 24 -16.37 -31.11 2.99
CA PRO A 24 -15.52 -29.97 2.70
C PRO A 24 -14.09 -30.30 3.12
N ALA A 25 -13.21 -30.43 2.13
CA ALA A 25 -11.77 -30.52 2.38
C ALA A 25 -11.36 -29.31 3.22
N ASN A 26 -10.75 -29.57 4.37
CA ASN A 26 -10.15 -28.52 5.20
C ASN A 26 -9.27 -27.64 4.31
N PRO A 27 -9.46 -26.31 4.32
CA PRO A 27 -8.60 -25.43 3.56
C PRO A 27 -7.15 -25.68 4.01
N PRO A 28 -6.19 -25.75 3.07
CA PRO A 28 -4.78 -25.82 3.45
C PRO A 28 -4.46 -24.65 4.39
N PRO A 29 -3.60 -24.86 5.38
CA PRO A 29 -3.21 -23.79 6.30
C PRO A 29 -2.78 -22.59 5.48
N ILE A 30 -3.40 -21.45 5.75
CA ILE A 30 -2.98 -20.16 5.23
C ILE A 30 -1.50 -20.06 5.61
N ALA A 31 -0.63 -20.02 4.60
CA ALA A 31 0.77 -19.75 4.81
C ALA A 31 0.84 -18.46 5.62
N SER A 32 1.31 -18.56 6.86
CA SER A 32 1.55 -17.42 7.72
C SER A 32 2.31 -16.36 6.90
N PRO A 33 2.00 -15.06 7.09
CA PRO A 33 2.84 -14.01 6.55
C PRO A 33 4.28 -14.39 6.88
N LEU A 34 5.18 -14.35 5.89
CA LEU A 34 6.60 -14.61 6.08
C LEU A 34 7.04 -14.02 7.41
N GLU A 35 7.12 -14.88 8.43
CA GLU A 35 7.80 -14.58 9.66
C GLU A 35 9.25 -14.52 9.22
N HIS A 36 9.68 -13.36 8.75
CA HIS A 36 11.04 -12.96 8.99
C HIS A 36 11.14 -12.90 10.52
N THR A 37 11.43 -14.06 11.11
CA THR A 37 12.05 -14.17 12.40
C THR A 37 13.36 -13.41 12.23
N VAL A 38 13.29 -12.11 12.47
CA VAL A 38 14.47 -11.32 12.78
C VAL A 38 14.93 -11.95 14.08
N GLU A 39 15.88 -12.88 13.98
CA GLU A 39 16.60 -13.37 15.15
C GLU A 39 17.05 -12.13 15.92
N SER A 40 16.42 -11.92 17.06
CA SER A 40 16.71 -10.79 17.93
C SER A 40 18.19 -10.90 18.28
N PRO A 41 19.07 -9.99 17.82
CA PRO A 41 20.49 -10.15 18.05
C PRO A 41 20.73 -10.02 19.54
N ASN A 42 21.04 -11.14 20.18
CA ASN A 42 21.53 -11.17 21.55
C ASN A 42 22.93 -10.55 21.55
N GLY A 43 22.99 -9.22 21.59
CA GLY A 43 24.25 -8.47 21.53
C GLY A 43 24.02 -6.97 21.49
N ASN A 44 24.32 -6.31 22.60
CA ASN A 44 24.31 -4.85 22.80
C ASN A 44 25.29 -4.11 21.86
N ASN A 45 24.99 -4.01 20.56
CA ASN A 45 25.69 -3.09 19.68
C ASN A 45 24.80 -1.89 19.36
N VAL A 46 25.19 -0.76 19.94
CA VAL A 46 24.55 0.58 19.85
C VAL A 46 24.30 1.03 18.40
N GLN A 47 25.03 0.49 17.43
CA GLN A 47 24.88 0.79 16.00
C GLN A 47 23.72 0.04 15.32
N ASP A 48 23.21 -1.05 15.90
CA ASP A 48 22.27 -1.92 15.19
C ASP A 48 20.84 -1.38 15.13
N CYS A 49 20.29 -0.81 16.20
CA CYS A 49 18.92 -0.28 16.18
C CYS A 49 18.75 0.88 15.18
N ILE A 50 19.71 1.81 15.15
CA ILE A 50 19.69 2.94 14.20
C ILE A 50 19.91 2.44 12.77
N ARG A 51 20.81 1.48 12.56
CA ARG A 51 21.00 0.86 11.25
C ARG A 51 19.73 0.17 10.75
N ILE A 52 19.06 -0.61 11.60
CA ILE A 52 17.77 -1.26 11.26
C ILE A 52 16.72 -0.21 10.89
N PHE A 53 16.65 0.90 11.63
CA PHE A 53 15.78 2.02 11.29
C PHE A 53 16.10 2.61 9.92
N GLU A 54 17.37 2.96 9.65
CA GLU A 54 17.79 3.52 8.35
C GLU A 54 17.50 2.56 7.20
N ASP A 55 17.86 1.28 7.35
CA ASP A 55 17.64 0.25 6.34
C ASP A 55 16.15 0.09 6.03
N THR A 56 15.30 0.02 7.07
CA THR A 56 13.85 -0.16 6.91
C THR A 56 13.18 1.10 6.37
N HIS A 57 13.60 2.29 6.83
CA HIS A 57 13.10 3.56 6.34
C HIS A 57 13.48 3.79 4.87
N ASN A 58 14.71 3.48 4.46
CA ASN A 58 15.16 3.58 3.09
C ASN A 58 14.45 2.56 2.18
N LYS A 59 14.18 1.34 2.67
CA LYS A 59 13.34 0.36 1.96
C LYS A 59 11.92 0.89 1.75
N LEU A 60 11.29 1.46 2.76
CA LEU A 60 9.97 2.08 2.63
C LEU A 60 10.00 3.22 1.59
N LYS A 61 10.96 4.13 1.67
CA LYS A 61 11.12 5.23 0.70
C LYS A 61 11.30 4.72 -0.73
N SER A 62 12.14 3.71 -0.92
CA SER A 62 12.37 3.07 -2.21
C SER A 62 11.10 2.41 -2.75
N HIS A 63 10.35 1.73 -1.88
CA HIS A 63 9.08 1.11 -2.21
C HIS A 63 8.04 2.13 -2.69
N LEU A 64 7.86 3.21 -1.94
CA LEU A 64 6.94 4.31 -2.29
C LEU A 64 7.34 5.00 -3.60
N THR A 65 8.65 5.27 -3.78
CA THR A 65 9.17 5.87 -5.02
C THR A 65 8.92 4.95 -6.21
N THR A 66 9.13 3.65 -6.05
CA THR A 66 8.89 2.69 -7.13
C THR A 66 7.41 2.59 -7.46
N PHE A 67 6.54 2.62 -6.45
CA PHE A 67 5.10 2.72 -6.66
C PHE A 67 4.75 3.94 -7.53
N ASP A 68 5.21 5.15 -7.19
CA ASP A 68 4.88 6.37 -7.94
C ASP A 68 5.29 6.25 -9.43
N VAL A 69 6.52 5.76 -9.67
CA VAL A 69 7.06 5.58 -11.02
C VAL A 69 6.27 4.55 -11.82
N GLU A 70 6.02 3.38 -11.23
CA GLU A 70 5.36 2.29 -11.93
C GLU A 70 3.85 2.53 -12.12
N PHE A 71 3.21 3.20 -11.16
CA PHE A 71 1.80 3.59 -11.27
C PHE A 71 1.60 4.55 -12.44
N MET A 72 2.42 5.58 -12.53
CA MET A 72 2.39 6.54 -13.64
C MET A 72 2.79 5.87 -14.97
N ARG A 73 3.79 4.98 -14.98
CA ARG A 73 4.20 4.25 -16.19
C ARG A 73 3.07 3.36 -16.73
N ALA A 74 2.36 2.66 -15.85
CA ALA A 74 1.21 1.83 -16.22
C ALA A 74 0.12 2.67 -16.90
N TYR A 75 -0.17 3.86 -16.35
CA TYR A 75 -1.10 4.81 -16.97
C TYR A 75 -0.61 5.29 -18.34
N VAL A 76 0.64 5.76 -18.47
CA VAL A 76 1.14 6.28 -19.76
C VAL A 76 1.06 5.19 -20.83
N SER A 77 1.46 3.97 -20.49
CA SER A 77 1.41 2.84 -21.43
C SER A 77 -0.03 2.53 -21.86
N ALA A 78 -0.99 2.57 -20.94
CA ALA A 78 -2.41 2.36 -21.27
C ALA A 78 -3.00 3.51 -22.10
N ALA A 79 -2.65 4.76 -21.78
CA ALA A 79 -3.11 5.94 -22.51
C ALA A 79 -2.56 5.94 -23.95
N ASP A 80 -1.29 5.58 -24.10
CA ASP A 80 -0.64 5.45 -25.39
C ASP A 80 -1.27 4.35 -26.25
N ALA A 81 -1.65 3.23 -25.64
CA ALA A 81 -2.24 2.09 -26.35
C ALA A 81 -3.71 2.33 -26.76
N HIS A 82 -4.51 2.98 -25.90
CA HIS A 82 -5.96 2.98 -26.03
C HIS A 82 -6.58 4.35 -26.28
N LEU A 83 -5.88 5.44 -25.97
CA LEU A 83 -6.43 6.81 -26.02
C LEU A 83 -5.78 7.69 -27.09
N LYS A 84 -4.65 7.28 -27.70
CA LYS A 84 -4.07 8.05 -28.81
C LYS A 84 -5.01 8.10 -30.00
N ASN A 85 -5.20 9.30 -30.55
CA ASN A 85 -5.86 9.52 -31.83
C ASN A 85 -4.83 9.57 -32.99
N ASP A 86 -5.31 9.77 -34.21
CA ASP A 86 -4.49 9.78 -35.43
C ASP A 86 -3.45 10.92 -35.45
N LEU A 87 -3.65 11.96 -34.62
CA LEU A 87 -2.72 13.07 -34.46
C LEU A 87 -1.66 12.82 -33.36
N GLY A 88 -1.70 11.63 -32.72
CA GLY A 88 -0.79 11.25 -31.65
C GLY A 88 -1.13 11.84 -30.28
N ASN A 89 -2.26 12.55 -30.14
CA ASN A 89 -2.71 13.15 -28.88
C ASN A 89 -3.61 12.17 -28.11
N HIS A 90 -3.57 12.24 -26.77
CA HIS A 90 -4.52 11.48 -25.93
C HIS A 90 -5.91 12.12 -26.01
N ASP A 91 -6.88 11.36 -26.54
CA ASP A 91 -8.29 11.71 -26.56
C ASP A 91 -9.02 11.01 -25.42
N TYR A 92 -9.17 11.73 -24.30
CA TYR A 92 -9.83 11.20 -23.11
C TYR A 92 -11.34 11.00 -23.29
N SER A 93 -11.99 11.65 -24.27
CA SER A 93 -13.42 11.43 -24.52
C SER A 93 -13.75 9.97 -24.84
N ARG A 94 -12.77 9.24 -25.37
CA ARG A 94 -12.87 7.79 -25.62
C ARG A 94 -13.08 6.95 -24.36
N LEU A 95 -12.78 7.48 -23.17
CA LEU A 95 -13.03 6.78 -21.91
C LEU A 95 -14.51 6.71 -21.52
N ASP A 96 -15.39 7.48 -22.17
CA ASP A 96 -16.84 7.33 -22.02
C ASP A 96 -17.38 6.09 -22.78
N ASP A 97 -16.61 5.57 -23.75
CA ASP A 97 -16.90 4.28 -24.37
C ASP A 97 -16.52 3.14 -23.42
N SER A 98 -17.53 2.36 -23.00
CA SER A 98 -17.33 1.25 -22.04
C SER A 98 -16.30 0.20 -22.48
N SER A 99 -16.14 -0.03 -23.79
CA SER A 99 -15.19 -1.01 -24.31
C SER A 99 -13.76 -0.49 -24.22
N ILE A 100 -13.53 0.78 -24.57
CA ILE A 100 -12.23 1.45 -24.42
C ILE A 100 -11.88 1.61 -22.95
N ASN A 101 -12.84 2.03 -22.11
CA ASN A 101 -12.66 2.14 -20.66
C ASN A 101 -12.19 0.80 -20.04
N SER A 102 -12.82 -0.31 -20.44
CA SER A 102 -12.44 -1.65 -20.01
C SER A 102 -11.03 -2.03 -20.46
N LEU A 103 -10.68 -1.79 -21.73
CA LEU A 103 -9.32 -2.09 -22.26
C LEU A 103 -8.25 -1.26 -21.56
N PHE A 104 -8.47 0.04 -21.42
CA PHE A 104 -7.58 0.97 -20.72
C PHE A 104 -7.37 0.56 -19.27
N SER A 105 -8.46 0.30 -18.53
CA SER A 105 -8.40 -0.14 -17.13
C SER A 105 -7.65 -1.47 -16.98
N LYS A 106 -7.92 -2.44 -17.87
CA LYS A 106 -7.23 -3.74 -17.87
C LYS A 106 -5.74 -3.61 -18.15
N SER A 107 -5.32 -2.68 -19.02
CA SER A 107 -3.90 -2.45 -19.29
C SER A 107 -3.17 -1.85 -18.08
N ILE A 108 -3.79 -0.91 -17.36
CA ILE A 108 -3.21 -0.38 -16.11
C ILE A 108 -3.08 -1.51 -15.08
N VAL A 109 -4.19 -2.22 -14.82
CA VAL A 109 -4.23 -3.32 -13.85
C VAL A 109 -3.19 -4.38 -14.21
N GLY A 110 -3.16 -4.87 -15.46
CA GLY A 110 -2.22 -5.92 -15.88
C GLY A 110 -0.76 -5.54 -15.77
N SER A 111 -0.42 -4.25 -15.97
CA SER A 111 0.94 -3.74 -15.78
C SER A 111 1.35 -3.80 -14.31
N LEU A 112 0.49 -3.30 -13.41
CA LEU A 112 0.71 -3.37 -11.96
C LEU A 112 0.75 -4.83 -11.48
N GLU A 113 -0.08 -5.68 -12.04
CA GLU A 113 -0.16 -7.10 -11.71
C GLU A 113 1.15 -7.84 -11.95
N SER A 114 1.76 -7.54 -13.10
CA SER A 114 3.03 -8.10 -13.50
C SER A 114 4.14 -7.64 -12.55
N LEU A 115 4.04 -6.41 -12.03
CA LEU A 115 4.98 -5.89 -11.04
C LEU A 115 4.76 -6.50 -9.65
N ALA A 116 3.52 -6.64 -9.18
CA ALA A 116 3.22 -7.32 -7.93
C ALA A 116 3.77 -8.74 -7.90
N LYS A 117 3.62 -9.49 -9.00
CA LYS A 117 4.16 -10.85 -9.13
C LYS A 117 5.68 -10.90 -8.98
N LYS A 118 6.39 -9.95 -9.61
CA LYS A 118 7.84 -9.79 -9.48
C LYS A 118 8.25 -9.43 -8.05
N TYR A 119 7.52 -8.55 -7.39
CA TYR A 119 7.80 -8.14 -6.01
C TYR A 119 7.59 -9.26 -4.99
N LEU A 120 6.65 -10.16 -5.24
CA LEU A 120 6.32 -11.27 -4.36
C LEU A 120 7.13 -12.55 -4.67
N ASP A 121 8.10 -12.48 -5.59
CA ASP A 121 8.86 -13.64 -6.09
C ASP A 121 7.98 -14.83 -6.51
N THR A 122 6.79 -14.51 -7.03
CA THR A 122 5.83 -15.54 -7.41
C THR A 122 6.05 -15.92 -8.86
N ALA A 123 6.19 -17.23 -9.12
CA ALA A 123 6.49 -17.75 -10.45
C ALA A 123 5.49 -17.24 -11.50
N ASP A 124 6.01 -16.91 -12.68
CA ASP A 124 5.19 -16.59 -13.85
C ASP A 124 4.23 -17.77 -14.13
N GLY A 125 2.92 -17.50 -14.12
CA GLY A 125 1.88 -18.51 -14.35
C GLY A 125 1.08 -18.95 -13.12
N VAL A 126 1.42 -18.49 -11.90
CA VAL A 126 0.54 -18.69 -10.74
C VAL A 126 -0.73 -17.85 -10.91
N SER A 127 -1.83 -18.54 -11.20
CA SER A 127 -3.16 -17.93 -11.23
C SER A 127 -3.64 -17.76 -9.80
N TYR A 128 -3.63 -16.52 -9.33
CA TYR A 128 -4.32 -16.18 -8.09
C TYR A 128 -5.82 -16.21 -8.33
N ASP A 129 -6.56 -16.83 -7.41
CA ASP A 129 -7.97 -16.55 -7.30
C ASP A 129 -8.17 -15.03 -7.10
N PRO A 130 -9.33 -14.46 -7.50
CA PRO A 130 -9.55 -13.02 -7.44
C PRO A 130 -9.32 -12.39 -6.05
N ILE A 131 -9.56 -13.15 -4.98
CA ILE A 131 -9.36 -12.67 -3.60
C ILE A 131 -7.88 -12.53 -3.29
N LYS A 132 -7.07 -13.57 -3.55
CA LYS A 132 -5.62 -13.52 -3.35
C LYS A 132 -4.94 -12.47 -4.23
N ARG A 133 -5.43 -12.29 -5.46
CA ARG A 133 -5.00 -11.22 -6.37
C ARG A 133 -5.23 -9.85 -5.75
N SER A 134 -6.44 -9.61 -5.22
CA SER A 134 -6.78 -8.35 -4.56
C SER A 134 -5.96 -8.11 -3.29
N MET A 135 -5.69 -9.15 -2.50
CA MET A 135 -4.84 -9.07 -1.30
C MET A 135 -3.39 -8.75 -1.64
N ALA A 136 -2.82 -9.42 -2.64
CA ALA A 136 -1.46 -9.15 -3.14
C ALA A 136 -1.31 -7.70 -3.60
N PHE A 137 -2.27 -7.22 -4.40
CA PHE A 137 -2.31 -5.82 -4.87
C PHE A 137 -2.41 -4.81 -3.72
N SER A 138 -3.33 -5.03 -2.79
CA SER A 138 -3.50 -4.13 -1.64
C SER A 138 -2.29 -4.16 -0.69
N GLY A 139 -1.62 -5.31 -0.59
CA GLY A 139 -0.36 -5.46 0.14
C GLY A 139 0.77 -4.69 -0.52
N THR A 140 1.00 -4.90 -1.82
CA THR A 140 2.13 -4.33 -2.56
C THR A 140 1.92 -2.85 -2.90
N PHE A 141 0.76 -2.49 -3.43
CA PHE A 141 0.46 -1.16 -3.98
C PHE A 141 -0.60 -0.39 -3.22
N GLY A 142 -1.14 -0.90 -2.12
CA GLY A 142 -2.14 -0.19 -1.33
C GLY A 142 -3.52 -0.02 -2.01
N ILE A 143 -3.69 -0.48 -3.25
CA ILE A 143 -4.93 -0.35 -4.03
C ILE A 143 -5.33 -1.68 -4.67
N THR A 144 -6.63 -1.95 -4.80
CA THR A 144 -7.14 -3.14 -5.48
C THR A 144 -7.42 -2.88 -6.98
N PRO A 145 -7.38 -3.93 -7.83
CA PRO A 145 -7.78 -3.81 -9.23
C PRO A 145 -9.17 -3.22 -9.41
N ASP A 146 -10.14 -3.67 -8.61
CA ASP A 146 -11.53 -3.19 -8.68
C ASP A 146 -11.65 -1.70 -8.32
N LYS A 147 -10.81 -1.20 -7.42
CA LYS A 147 -10.78 0.22 -7.08
C LYS A 147 -10.24 1.06 -8.25
N ILE A 148 -9.23 0.57 -8.96
CA ILE A 148 -8.71 1.23 -10.17
C ILE A 148 -9.80 1.27 -11.25
N ILE A 149 -10.40 0.11 -11.55
CA ILE A 149 -11.45 -0.01 -12.58
C ILE A 149 -12.63 0.90 -12.25
N SER A 150 -13.18 0.80 -11.03
CA SER A 150 -14.31 1.62 -10.60
C SER A 150 -14.00 3.12 -10.64
N THR A 151 -12.78 3.53 -10.28
CA THR A 151 -12.38 4.95 -10.34
C THR A 151 -12.31 5.42 -11.80
N ILE A 152 -11.70 4.65 -12.70
CA ILE A 152 -11.64 5.01 -14.13
C ILE A 152 -13.04 5.09 -14.73
N SER A 153 -13.89 4.09 -14.46
CA SER A 153 -15.27 4.08 -14.96
C SER A 153 -16.12 5.22 -14.38
N GLN A 154 -15.92 5.60 -13.11
CA GLN A 154 -16.63 6.72 -12.49
C GLN A 154 -16.24 8.06 -13.11
N TYR A 155 -14.96 8.26 -13.42
CA TYR A 155 -14.48 9.54 -13.94
C TYR A 155 -14.65 9.67 -15.47
N GLY A 156 -14.68 8.55 -16.22
CA GLY A 156 -14.85 8.55 -17.68
C GLY A 156 -13.84 9.47 -18.36
N ALA A 157 -14.31 10.36 -19.23
CA ALA A 157 -13.49 11.37 -19.90
C ALA A 157 -12.71 12.31 -18.96
N ASN A 158 -13.11 12.44 -17.69
CA ASN A 158 -12.40 13.26 -16.70
C ASN A 158 -11.23 12.52 -16.03
N TYR A 159 -11.01 11.24 -16.36
CA TYR A 159 -9.86 10.48 -15.87
C TYR A 159 -8.60 10.83 -16.69
N THR A 160 -8.01 11.97 -16.37
CA THR A 160 -6.79 12.50 -16.99
C THR A 160 -5.54 12.16 -16.19
N THR A 161 -4.38 12.59 -16.69
CA THR A 161 -3.08 12.44 -15.99
C THR A 161 -3.12 13.09 -14.61
N TYR A 162 -3.80 14.23 -14.48
CA TYR A 162 -3.95 14.92 -13.21
C TYR A 162 -4.77 14.09 -12.20
N THR A 163 -5.91 13.54 -12.64
CA THR A 163 -6.77 12.69 -11.80
C THR A 163 -6.04 11.41 -11.38
N HIS A 164 -5.30 10.79 -12.30
CA HIS A 164 -4.51 9.60 -12.01
C HIS A 164 -3.38 9.89 -11.01
N ASN A 165 -2.65 10.98 -11.19
CA ASN A 165 -1.60 11.40 -10.26
C ASN A 165 -2.18 11.72 -8.86
N GLY A 166 -3.36 12.36 -8.80
CA GLY A 166 -4.07 12.60 -7.54
C GLY A 166 -4.45 11.31 -6.81
N LEU A 167 -4.94 10.30 -7.54
CA LEU A 167 -5.18 8.97 -7.00
C LEU A 167 -3.88 8.33 -6.49
N GLY A 168 -2.80 8.40 -7.28
CA GLY A 168 -1.47 7.91 -6.90
C GLY A 168 -0.98 8.53 -5.59
N LYS A 169 -1.07 9.86 -5.46
CA LYS A 169 -0.70 10.58 -4.23
C LYS A 169 -1.48 10.10 -3.02
N ASN A 170 -2.81 9.94 -3.14
CA ASN A 170 -3.62 9.45 -2.02
C ASN A 170 -3.20 8.04 -1.58
N ILE A 171 -2.89 7.16 -2.54
CA ILE A 171 -2.42 5.80 -2.24
C ILE A 171 -1.03 5.85 -1.58
N HIS A 172 -0.12 6.69 -2.09
CA HIS A 172 1.20 6.91 -1.51
C HIS A 172 1.09 7.35 -0.05
N ASP A 173 0.29 8.37 0.22
CA ASP A 173 0.10 8.92 1.58
C ASP A 173 -0.48 7.85 2.52
N ASP A 174 -1.46 7.06 2.05
CA ASP A 174 -2.05 5.95 2.81
C ASP A 174 -1.02 4.83 3.08
N MET A 175 -0.21 4.45 2.09
CA MET A 175 0.85 3.46 2.23
C MET A 175 1.92 3.93 3.20
N GLN A 176 2.37 5.17 3.08
CA GLN A 176 3.33 5.78 3.99
C GLN A 176 2.79 5.76 5.41
N LYS A 177 1.55 6.23 5.63
CA LYS A 177 0.93 6.25 6.96
C LYS A 177 0.82 4.85 7.59
N ARG A 178 0.50 3.83 6.78
CA ARG A 178 0.35 2.44 7.25
C ARG A 178 1.69 1.78 7.56
N LEU A 179 2.72 2.03 6.75
CA LEU A 179 4.00 1.32 6.81
C LEU A 179 5.07 2.05 7.61
N GLN A 180 5.00 3.38 7.74
CA GLN A 180 6.00 4.17 8.48
C GLN A 180 6.16 3.73 9.95
N PRO A 181 5.11 3.33 10.71
CA PRO A 181 5.30 2.85 12.08
C PRO A 181 6.21 1.62 12.20
N SER A 182 6.24 0.73 11.19
CA SER A 182 7.08 -0.47 11.25
C SER A 182 8.57 -0.15 11.18
N THR A 183 8.95 1.02 10.66
CA THR A 183 10.36 1.42 10.60
C THR A 183 10.95 1.71 11.98
N VAL A 184 10.11 1.93 13.01
CA VAL A 184 10.52 2.30 14.37
C VAL A 184 10.06 1.30 15.44
N GLU A 185 9.42 0.19 15.04
CA GLU A 185 8.82 -0.76 15.97
C GLU A 185 9.87 -1.45 16.87
N HIS A 186 11.05 -1.73 16.30
CA HIS A 186 12.15 -2.43 16.98
C HIS A 186 12.82 -1.64 18.10
N PHE A 187 12.58 -0.33 18.23
CA PHE A 187 13.16 0.44 19.34
C PHE A 187 12.47 0.11 20.66
N VAL A 188 13.28 0.01 21.71
CA VAL A 188 12.85 -0.18 23.12
C VAL A 188 13.17 1.05 23.97
N LYS A 189 12.70 1.09 25.23
CA LYS A 189 12.91 2.24 26.14
C LYS A 189 14.39 2.63 26.30
N ASP A 190 15.27 1.64 26.35
CA ASP A 190 16.72 1.86 26.48
C ASP A 190 17.36 2.53 25.25
N ASP A 191 16.64 2.59 24.12
CA ASP A 191 17.10 3.25 22.90
C ASP A 191 16.78 4.74 22.82
N ILE A 192 15.99 5.31 23.75
CA ILE A 192 15.58 6.73 23.72
C ILE A 192 16.79 7.67 23.60
N SER A 193 17.82 7.45 24.43
CA SER A 193 19.06 8.25 24.36
C SER A 193 19.78 8.09 23.02
N LYS A 194 19.71 6.91 22.39
CA LYS A 194 20.32 6.66 21.07
C LYS A 194 19.57 7.40 19.97
N ILE A 195 18.23 7.45 20.03
CA ILE A 195 17.39 8.21 19.10
C ILE A 195 17.74 9.70 19.17
N ILE A 196 17.78 10.27 20.38
CA ILE A 196 18.10 11.70 20.57
C ILE A 196 19.51 12.02 20.07
N LYS A 197 20.49 11.15 20.38
CA LYS A 197 21.86 11.28 19.89
C LYS A 197 21.95 11.20 18.37
N TYR A 198 21.22 10.29 17.76
CA TYR A 198 21.18 10.17 16.31
C TYR A 198 20.65 11.43 15.63
N MET A 199 19.64 12.06 16.21
CA MET A 199 19.09 13.34 15.70
C MET A 199 19.99 14.55 16.01
N LYS A 200 20.99 14.41 16.89
CA LYS A 200 21.86 15.50 17.40
C LYS A 200 21.10 16.54 18.24
N PHE A 201 20.19 16.08 19.11
CA PHE A 201 19.34 16.93 19.97
C PHE A 201 19.63 16.79 21.48
N GLU A 202 20.78 16.22 21.87
CA GLU A 202 21.13 16.00 23.28
C GLU A 202 21.13 17.28 24.12
N GLU A 203 21.48 18.43 23.51
CA GLU A 203 21.47 19.73 24.19
C GLU A 203 20.06 20.32 24.37
N LYS A 204 19.05 19.79 23.67
CA LYS A 204 17.71 20.37 23.59
C LYS A 204 16.63 19.46 24.17
N ILE A 205 16.89 18.16 24.26
CA ILE A 205 15.91 17.15 24.69
C ILE A 205 16.52 16.35 25.83
N ASN A 206 15.82 16.33 26.97
CA ASN A 206 16.18 15.47 28.10
C ASN A 206 15.64 14.05 27.87
N PRO A 207 16.51 13.04 27.66
CA PRO A 207 16.09 11.66 27.41
C PRO A 207 15.32 11.01 28.58
N LEU A 208 15.43 11.55 29.80
CA LEU A 208 14.75 11.02 30.98
C LEU A 208 13.29 11.47 31.09
N LEU A 209 12.88 12.46 30.30
CA LEU A 209 11.55 13.10 30.38
C LEU A 209 10.67 12.81 29.16
N ILE A 210 11.18 12.07 28.18
CA ILE A 210 10.45 11.73 26.95
C ILE A 210 10.06 10.25 26.98
N GLU A 211 8.84 9.94 26.54
CA GLU A 211 8.42 8.55 26.38
C GLU A 211 8.91 7.97 25.05
N LEU A 212 9.02 6.63 24.98
CA LEU A 212 9.51 5.93 23.79
C LEU A 212 8.72 6.30 22.52
N ASP A 213 7.39 6.36 22.62
CA ASP A 213 6.53 6.67 21.48
C ASP A 213 6.73 8.11 20.99
N GLU A 214 6.99 9.05 21.90
CA GLU A 214 7.32 10.43 21.53
C GLU A 214 8.69 10.50 20.85
N ALA A 215 9.69 9.77 21.36
CA ALA A 215 11.01 9.69 20.73
C ALA A 215 10.93 9.09 19.31
N LYS A 216 10.13 8.03 19.12
CA LYS A 216 9.84 7.42 17.81
C LYS A 216 9.19 8.43 16.86
N GLN A 217 8.19 9.18 17.33
CA GLN A 217 7.52 10.22 16.52
C GLN A 217 8.47 11.37 16.15
N LEU A 218 9.34 11.80 17.06
CA LEU A 218 10.37 12.80 16.77
C LEU A 218 11.35 12.30 15.71
N LEU A 219 11.78 11.04 15.77
CA LEU A 219 12.66 10.44 14.78
C LEU A 219 12.02 10.41 13.38
N LEU A 220 10.75 9.99 13.30
CA LEU A 220 10.00 10.00 12.04
C LEU A 220 9.83 11.42 11.50
N THR A 221 9.53 12.38 12.38
CA THR A 221 9.42 13.81 12.04
C THR A 221 10.75 14.34 11.51
N TYR A 222 11.86 14.06 12.21
CA TYR A 222 13.20 14.44 11.81
C TYR A 222 13.54 13.96 10.39
N LYS A 223 13.16 12.72 10.05
CA LYS A 223 13.31 12.22 8.68
C LYS A 223 12.40 12.89 7.66
N SER A 224 11.15 13.18 8.02
CA SER A 224 10.21 13.87 7.12
C SER A 224 10.63 15.31 6.79
N TYR A 225 11.46 15.93 7.63
CA TYR A 225 12.03 17.25 7.47
C TYR A 225 13.52 17.19 7.05
N ASP A 226 13.90 16.20 6.23
CA ASP A 226 15.25 16.07 5.66
C ASP A 226 16.38 16.10 6.69
N ASN A 227 16.24 15.34 7.76
CA ASN A 227 17.19 15.29 8.88
C ASN A 227 17.29 16.63 9.63
N SER A 228 16.15 17.30 9.80
CA SER A 228 16.01 18.48 10.65
C SER A 228 14.75 18.36 11.50
N LEU A 229 14.76 18.94 12.70
CA LEU A 229 13.59 18.99 13.57
C LEU A 229 13.30 20.46 13.93
N PRO A 230 12.23 21.05 13.40
CA PRO A 230 11.88 22.44 13.70
C PRO A 230 11.68 22.62 15.21
N GLU A 231 12.41 23.57 15.80
CA GLU A 231 12.44 23.74 17.25
C GLU A 231 11.06 24.04 17.85
N LYS A 232 10.18 24.72 17.09
CA LYS A 232 8.79 24.96 17.46
C LYS A 232 7.98 23.70 17.80
N LEU A 233 8.41 22.52 17.31
CA LEU A 233 7.73 21.25 17.58
C LEU A 233 8.13 20.65 18.94
N ILE A 234 9.23 21.13 19.53
CA ILE A 234 9.75 20.62 20.80
C ILE A 234 9.71 21.66 21.93
N LYS A 235 9.71 22.97 21.66
CA LYS A 235 9.82 24.04 22.69
C LYS A 235 8.81 23.96 23.83
N ASP A 236 7.57 23.59 23.52
CA ASP A 236 6.47 23.58 24.50
C ASP A 236 6.32 22.21 25.19
N LYS A 237 7.26 21.29 24.95
CA LYS A 237 7.21 19.92 25.46
C LYS A 237 7.94 19.80 26.81
N PRO A 238 7.48 18.92 27.71
CA PRO A 238 8.06 18.78 29.05
C PRO A 238 9.51 18.29 29.04
N TYR A 239 9.94 17.63 27.97
CA TYR A 239 11.31 17.15 27.79
C TYR A 239 12.26 18.19 27.15
N TYR A 240 11.79 19.39 26.80
CA TYR A 240 12.65 20.42 26.23
C TYR A 240 13.54 21.08 27.29
N ILE A 241 14.85 21.11 27.02
CA ILE A 241 15.82 21.79 27.87
C ILE A 241 15.81 23.27 27.50
N LYS A 242 15.26 24.10 28.38
CA LYS A 242 15.38 25.57 28.26
C LYS A 242 16.85 25.92 28.51
N LYS A 243 17.52 26.52 27.53
CA LYS A 243 18.80 27.20 27.81
C LYS A 243 18.48 28.33 28.77
N GLU A 244 18.98 28.24 30.00
CA GLU A 244 18.99 29.40 30.88
C GLU A 244 19.76 30.50 30.15
N GLU A 245 19.09 31.61 29.86
CA GLU A 245 19.78 32.82 29.42
C GLU A 245 20.66 33.26 30.60
N HIS A 246 21.91 32.82 30.62
CA HIS A 246 22.92 33.40 31.50
C HIS A 246 23.07 34.87 31.10
N THR A 247 22.22 35.70 31.69
CA THR A 247 22.42 37.13 31.81
C THR A 247 23.65 37.27 32.71
N ASN A 248 24.82 37.42 32.08
CA ASN A 248 26.03 37.86 32.76
C ASN A 248 25.72 39.24 33.37
N HIS A 249 25.51 39.26 34.68
CA HIS A 249 25.42 40.47 35.49
C HIS A 249 26.78 40.81 36.08
#